data_AF-A0A7K0Y673-F1
#
_entry.id   AF-A0A7K0Y673-F1
#
_cell.length_a   1.000
_cell.length_b   1.000
_cell.length_c   1.000
_cell.angle_alpha   90.00
_cell.angle_beta   90.00
_cell.angle_gamma   90.00
#
_symmetry.space_group_name_H-M   'P 1'
#
loop_
_entity.id
_entity.type
_entity.pdbx_description
1 polymer ?
#
loop_
_entity_poly.entity_id
_entity_poly.type
_entity_poly.pdbx_seq_one_letter_code
_entity_poly.pdbx_strand_id
1 'polypeptide(L)'
;MADLIDLSTRIVDSGIANEPVNRTTGELSEIADGLAMVESFSHVVTWNSGDGLVCFDTSHKNTGEQVVESIRGWTDAPFAALVYTHGHADHVGGSVDFAADALARGHNAPRVVAHKNVQRRFDRYRYTDDWNRMINARQFGGIRGDLNGVMNDLRPAPGAKRQATFIPPDTLDATDVV
;
A
#
# COMPACT_ATOMS: atom_id res chain seq x y z
N MET A 1 1.04 18.79 5.60
CA MET A 1 0.97 17.59 6.45
C MET A 1 -0.14 17.79 7.45
N ALA A 2 -0.99 16.79 7.62
CA ALA A 2 -2.06 16.82 8.60
C ALA A 2 -1.53 16.34 9.95
N ASP A 3 -2.11 16.83 11.04
CA ASP A 3 -1.88 16.24 12.36
C ASP A 3 -2.79 15.02 12.54
N LEU A 4 -2.24 13.85 12.23
CA LEU A 4 -2.98 12.60 12.24
C LEU A 4 -3.28 12.11 13.66
N ILE A 5 -2.43 12.44 14.62
CA ILE A 5 -2.60 12.04 16.02
C ILE A 5 -3.72 12.87 16.65
N ASP A 6 -3.73 14.18 16.43
CA ASP A 6 -4.80 15.05 16.91
C ASP A 6 -6.13 14.71 16.24
N LEU A 7 -6.13 14.42 14.93
CA LEU A 7 -7.31 13.94 14.21
C LEU A 7 -7.88 12.65 14.84
N SER A 8 -7.03 11.64 15.01
CA SER A 8 -7.41 10.35 15.58
C SER A 8 -7.92 10.49 17.01
N THR A 9 -7.17 11.17 17.87
CA THR A 9 -7.50 11.40 19.29
C THR A 9 -8.85 12.09 19.43
N ARG A 10 -9.07 13.16 18.65
CA ARG A 10 -10.32 13.91 18.68
C ARG A 10 -11.51 13.06 18.24
N ILE A 11 -11.38 12.24 17.20
CA ILE A 11 -12.46 11.34 16.75
C ILE A 11 -12.74 10.27 17.80
N VAL A 12 -11.71 9.61 18.32
CA VAL A 12 -11.84 8.53 19.30
C VAL A 12 -12.45 9.02 20.61
N ASP A 13 -11.95 10.14 21.14
CA ASP A 13 -12.37 10.67 22.43
C ASP A 13 -13.76 11.31 22.39
N SER A 14 -14.08 12.02 21.28
CA SER A 14 -15.40 12.66 21.14
C SER A 14 -16.48 11.71 20.62
N GLY A 15 -16.10 10.64 19.92
CA GLY A 15 -17.02 9.80 19.17
C GLY A 15 -17.63 10.49 17.93
N ILE A 16 -17.10 11.66 17.52
CA ILE A 16 -17.63 12.46 16.42
C ILE A 16 -16.71 12.37 15.20
N ALA A 17 -17.23 11.83 14.11
CA ALA A 17 -16.58 11.75 12.80
C ALA A 17 -17.30 12.66 11.79
N ASN A 18 -17.10 13.98 11.91
CA ASN A 18 -17.74 15.00 11.07
C ASN A 18 -16.86 15.46 9.89
N GLU A 19 -15.68 14.89 9.73
CA GLU A 19 -14.78 15.05 8.58
C GLU A 19 -14.41 13.69 7.98
N PRO A 20 -13.86 13.61 6.76
CA PRO A 20 -13.46 12.33 6.16
C PRO A 20 -12.45 11.59 7.06
N VAL A 21 -12.86 10.45 7.59
CA VAL A 21 -12.02 9.59 8.44
C VAL A 21 -11.22 8.57 7.64
N ASN A 22 -11.72 8.21 6.46
CA ASN A 22 -10.96 7.43 5.48
C ASN A 22 -10.32 8.41 4.48
N ARG A 23 -9.06 8.75 4.73
CA ARG A 23 -8.31 9.72 3.95
C ARG A 23 -7.35 8.96 3.05
N THR A 24 -7.64 8.92 1.75
CA THR A 24 -6.79 8.30 0.73
C THR A 24 -6.21 9.39 -0.19
N THR A 25 -5.54 10.37 0.40
CA THR A 25 -5.04 11.56 -0.28
C THR A 25 -3.73 11.31 -1.04
N GLY A 26 -3.01 10.25 -0.68
CA GLY A 26 -1.65 9.98 -1.12
C GLY A 26 -0.61 10.87 -0.43
N GLU A 27 -1.02 11.71 0.53
CA GLU A 27 -0.11 12.62 1.23
C GLU A 27 0.66 11.90 2.33
N LEU A 28 1.91 12.29 2.52
CA LEU A 28 2.73 11.90 3.66
C LEU A 28 2.50 12.89 4.81
N SER A 29 2.32 12.39 6.03
CA SER A 29 2.37 13.18 7.26
C SER A 29 3.32 12.53 8.26
N GLU A 30 4.26 13.30 8.81
CA GLU A 30 5.13 12.86 9.89
C GLU A 30 4.35 12.80 11.20
N ILE A 31 4.41 11.65 11.89
CA ILE A 31 3.67 11.38 13.13
C ILE A 31 4.60 11.35 14.36
N ALA A 32 5.90 11.16 14.16
CA ALA A 32 6.97 11.36 15.14
C ALA A 32 8.30 11.54 14.39
N ASP A 33 9.38 11.92 15.08
CA ASP A 33 10.71 12.09 14.48
C ASP A 33 11.15 10.82 13.73
N GLY A 34 11.34 10.95 12.41
CA GLY A 34 11.72 9.84 11.54
C GLY A 34 10.62 8.81 11.30
N LEU A 35 9.37 9.08 11.68
CA LEU A 35 8.23 8.18 11.50
C LEU A 35 7.08 8.92 10.81
N ALA A 36 6.73 8.47 9.61
CA ALA A 36 5.68 9.08 8.80
C ALA A 36 4.66 8.06 8.32
N MET A 37 3.50 8.55 7.89
CA MET A 37 2.46 7.73 7.25
C MET A 37 2.03 8.37 5.94
N VAL A 38 1.94 7.55 4.89
CA VAL A 38 1.28 7.92 3.64
C VAL A 38 -0.17 7.44 3.67
N GLU A 39 -1.09 8.39 3.56
CA GLU A 39 -2.53 8.18 3.55
C GLU A 39 -3.01 7.62 2.19
N SER A 40 -2.90 6.30 1.98
CA SER A 40 -3.35 5.59 0.77
C SER A 40 -4.50 4.60 1.07
N PHE A 41 -4.93 3.78 0.10
CA PHE A 41 -6.00 2.78 0.29
C PHE A 41 -5.76 1.93 1.53
N SER A 42 -4.57 1.35 1.59
CA SER A 42 -3.97 0.86 2.82
C SER A 42 -2.79 1.77 3.09
N HIS A 43 -2.78 2.35 4.28
CA HIS A 43 -1.73 3.29 4.66
C HIS A 43 -0.36 2.60 4.67
N VAL A 44 0.67 3.36 4.34
CA VAL A 44 2.05 2.92 4.45
C VAL A 44 2.72 3.70 5.56
N VAL A 45 3.11 3.01 6.63
CA VAL A 45 3.86 3.63 7.73
C VAL A 45 5.34 3.44 7.43
N THR A 46 6.10 4.53 7.39
CA THR A 46 7.52 4.52 7.03
C THR A 46 8.33 5.02 8.22
N TRP A 47 9.24 4.18 8.69
CA TRP A 47 10.21 4.52 9.71
C TRP A 47 11.61 4.64 9.08
N ASN A 48 12.24 5.78 9.28
CA ASN A 48 13.65 6.00 8.98
C ASN A 48 14.49 5.57 10.19
N SER A 49 15.12 4.40 10.10
CA SER A 49 15.94 3.86 11.19
C SER A 49 17.34 4.47 11.29
N GLY A 50 17.73 5.32 10.33
CA GLY A 50 19.10 5.78 10.12
C GLY A 50 19.92 4.89 9.18
N ASP A 51 19.62 3.59 9.11
CA ASP A 51 20.25 2.63 8.19
C ASP A 51 19.46 2.44 6.88
N GLY A 52 18.34 3.14 6.75
CA GLY A 52 17.40 3.05 5.63
C GLY A 52 15.95 3.07 6.09
N LEU A 53 15.04 3.02 5.13
CA LEU A 53 13.60 3.07 5.38
C LEU A 53 13.05 1.66 5.59
N VAL A 54 12.28 1.51 6.66
CA VAL A 54 11.42 0.36 6.93
C VAL A 54 9.98 0.79 6.66
N CYS A 55 9.34 0.21 5.65
CA CYS A 55 7.96 0.52 5.31
C CYS A 55 7.05 -0.63 5.72
N PHE A 56 6.03 -0.35 6.51
CA PHE A 56 4.96 -1.28 6.85
C PHE A 56 3.88 -1.19 5.78
N ASP A 57 3.71 -2.28 5.06
CA ASP A 57 2.89 -2.41 3.85
C ASP A 57 3.35 -1.50 2.69
N THR A 58 2.75 -1.66 1.51
CA THR A 58 3.11 -0.95 0.27
C THR A 58 1.91 -0.40 -0.48
N SER A 59 0.72 -0.43 0.14
CA SER A 59 -0.56 -0.11 -0.49
C SER A 59 -0.87 -0.99 -1.72
N HIS A 60 -1.92 -0.64 -2.44
CA HIS A 60 -2.37 -1.31 -3.65
C HIS A 60 -1.48 -0.94 -4.85
N LYS A 61 -1.41 -1.81 -5.87
CA LYS A 61 -0.62 -1.57 -7.09
C LYS A 61 -0.90 -0.23 -7.78
N ASN A 62 -2.12 0.28 -7.65
CA ASN A 62 -2.57 1.53 -8.30
C ASN A 62 -2.04 2.79 -7.65
N THR A 63 -1.60 2.67 -6.40
CA THR A 63 -1.13 3.79 -5.59
C THR A 63 0.33 3.61 -5.16
N GLY A 64 0.97 2.47 -5.48
CA GLY A 64 2.36 2.19 -5.13
C GLY A 64 3.33 3.26 -5.62
N GLU A 65 3.22 3.68 -6.88
CA GLU A 65 4.04 4.78 -7.45
C GLU A 65 3.85 6.09 -6.68
N GLN A 66 2.60 6.51 -6.46
CA GLN A 66 2.28 7.71 -5.67
C GLN A 66 2.83 7.63 -4.24
N VAL A 67 2.72 6.46 -3.60
CA VAL A 67 3.26 6.24 -2.25
C VAL A 67 4.78 6.41 -2.24
N VAL A 68 5.48 5.81 -3.21
CA VAL A 68 6.93 5.97 -3.36
C VAL A 68 7.28 7.44 -3.57
N GLU A 69 6.61 8.14 -4.49
CA GLU A 69 6.81 9.56 -4.74
C GLU A 69 6.65 10.41 -3.47
N SER A 70 5.58 10.15 -2.69
CA SER A 70 5.33 10.87 -1.43
C SER A 70 6.43 10.62 -0.39
N ILE A 71 6.93 9.39 -0.26
CA ILE A 71 8.06 9.09 0.61
C ILE A 71 9.35 9.75 0.10
N ARG A 72 9.56 9.78 -1.22
CA ARG A 72 10.71 10.46 -1.85
C ARG A 72 10.68 11.97 -1.69
N GLY A 73 9.48 12.57 -1.58
CA GLY A 73 9.34 13.97 -1.18
C GLY A 73 9.79 14.27 0.25
N TRP A 74 9.86 13.24 1.11
CA TRP A 74 10.30 13.36 2.50
C TRP A 74 11.78 13.01 2.69
N THR A 75 12.29 11.98 2.01
CA THR A 75 13.69 11.53 2.15
C THR A 75 14.19 10.67 0.98
N ASP A 76 15.48 10.76 0.69
CA ASP A 76 16.18 9.95 -0.32
C ASP A 76 16.80 8.66 0.25
N ALA A 77 16.64 8.37 1.54
CA ALA A 77 17.20 7.17 2.17
C ALA A 77 16.73 5.87 1.48
N PRO A 78 17.58 4.84 1.32
CA PRO A 78 17.22 3.62 0.61
C PRO A 78 16.07 2.88 1.31
N PHE A 79 15.16 2.26 0.54
CA PHE A 79 14.20 1.32 1.10
C PHE A 79 14.95 0.04 1.52
N ALA A 80 15.20 -0.10 2.83
CA ALA A 80 15.96 -1.22 3.36
C ALA A 80 15.07 -2.46 3.55
N ALA A 81 13.84 -2.28 4.03
CA ALA A 81 12.90 -3.36 4.23
C ALA A 81 11.43 -2.92 4.03
N LEU A 82 10.64 -3.88 3.56
CA LEU A 82 9.19 -3.87 3.57
C LEU A 82 8.71 -4.89 4.60
N VAL A 83 7.81 -4.48 5.47
CA VAL A 83 7.17 -5.35 6.46
C VAL A 83 5.73 -5.54 6.03
N TYR A 84 5.37 -6.73 5.57
CA TYR A 84 3.97 -7.04 5.29
C TYR A 84 3.26 -7.39 6.59
N THR A 85 2.34 -6.53 7.01
CA THR A 85 1.51 -6.78 8.19
C THR A 85 0.64 -8.02 7.96
N HIS A 86 0.15 -8.19 6.73
CA HIS A 86 -0.55 -9.37 6.23
C HIS A 86 -0.59 -9.38 4.69
N GLY A 87 -0.95 -10.51 4.10
CA GLY A 87 -0.84 -10.72 2.64
C GLY A 87 -2.04 -10.26 1.80
N HIS A 88 -2.80 -9.24 2.20
CA HIS A 88 -3.87 -8.71 1.34
C HIS A 88 -3.30 -7.92 0.16
N ALA A 89 -3.96 -7.96 -1.00
CA ALA A 89 -3.45 -7.38 -2.25
C ALA A 89 -3.21 -5.87 -2.16
N ASP A 90 -4.05 -5.19 -1.39
CA ASP A 90 -3.98 -3.78 -1.06
C ASP A 90 -2.90 -3.42 -0.04
N HIS A 91 -2.26 -4.39 0.61
CA HIS A 91 -1.13 -4.15 1.53
C HIS A 91 0.22 -4.48 0.89
N VAL A 92 0.24 -5.28 -0.17
CA VAL A 92 1.48 -5.81 -0.77
C VAL A 92 1.66 -5.40 -2.23
N GLY A 93 0.57 -5.06 -2.93
CA GLY A 93 0.57 -4.91 -4.39
C GLY A 93 1.43 -3.76 -4.90
N GLY A 94 1.65 -2.72 -4.09
CA GLY A 94 2.54 -1.62 -4.45
C GLY A 94 4.03 -1.95 -4.35
N SER A 95 4.42 -3.12 -3.83
CA SER A 95 5.84 -3.47 -3.61
C SER A 95 6.70 -3.43 -4.87
N VAL A 96 6.07 -3.59 -6.03
CA VAL A 96 6.73 -3.55 -7.34
C VAL A 96 7.30 -2.17 -7.64
N ASP A 97 6.61 -1.12 -7.20
CA ASP A 97 7.02 0.27 -7.42
C ASP A 97 8.18 0.64 -6.48
N PHE A 98 8.20 0.08 -5.25
CA PHE A 98 9.35 0.18 -4.34
C PHE A 98 10.60 -0.52 -4.91
N ALA A 99 10.44 -1.70 -5.51
CA ALA A 99 11.52 -2.41 -6.18
C ALA A 99 12.05 -1.64 -7.39
N ALA A 100 11.14 -1.05 -8.18
CA ALA A 100 11.49 -0.24 -9.34
C ALA A 100 12.27 1.03 -8.97
N ASP A 101 11.85 1.75 -7.93
CA ASP A 101 12.60 2.92 -7.42
C ASP A 101 13.97 2.53 -6.89
N ALA A 102 14.07 1.43 -6.13
CA ALA A 102 15.36 0.92 -5.67
C ALA A 102 16.31 0.63 -6.84
N LEU A 103 15.83 -0.08 -7.88
CA LEU A 103 16.59 -0.36 -9.08
C LEU A 103 17.01 0.92 -9.82
N ALA A 104 16.09 1.87 -10.00
CA ALA A 104 16.35 3.14 -10.70
C ALA A 104 17.42 3.99 -9.98
N ARG A 105 17.52 3.86 -8.66
CA ARG A 105 18.52 4.54 -7.81
C ARG A 105 19.81 3.74 -7.62
N GLY A 106 19.93 2.54 -8.21
CA GLY A 106 21.10 1.67 -8.06
C GLY A 106 21.21 1.02 -6.68
N HIS A 107 20.11 0.94 -5.93
CA HIS A 107 20.02 0.25 -4.66
C HIS A 107 19.64 -1.23 -4.86
N ASN A 108 19.91 -2.06 -3.86
CA ASN A 108 19.35 -3.41 -3.81
C ASN A 108 17.83 -3.33 -3.61
N ALA A 109 17.09 -4.32 -4.13
CA ALA A 109 15.68 -4.46 -3.79
C ALA A 109 15.51 -4.58 -2.26
N PRO A 110 14.44 -4.00 -1.69
CA PRO A 110 14.21 -4.08 -0.25
C PRO A 110 13.99 -5.52 0.18
N ARG A 111 14.46 -5.86 1.39
CA ARG A 111 14.10 -7.12 2.04
C ARG A 111 12.61 -7.13 2.35
N VAL A 112 11.97 -8.28 2.30
CA VAL A 112 10.56 -8.43 2.65
C VAL A 112 10.43 -9.32 3.87
N VAL A 113 10.02 -8.71 4.99
CA VAL A 113 9.75 -9.38 6.25
C VAL A 113 8.26 -9.68 6.36
N ALA A 114 7.91 -10.95 6.54
CA ALA A 114 6.51 -11.36 6.62
C ALA A 114 6.33 -12.68 7.37
N HIS A 115 5.15 -12.91 7.91
CA HIS A 115 4.82 -14.22 8.49
C HIS A 115 4.57 -15.28 7.40
N LYS A 116 4.85 -16.56 7.70
CA LYS A 116 4.79 -17.67 6.71
C LYS A 116 3.49 -17.84 5.93
N ASN A 117 2.36 -17.34 6.43
CA ASN A 117 1.06 -17.48 5.75
C ASN A 117 0.84 -16.40 4.67
N VAL A 118 1.68 -15.36 4.59
CA VAL A 118 1.65 -14.40 3.48
C VAL A 118 2.00 -15.10 2.17
N GLN A 119 3.11 -15.84 2.13
CA GLN A 119 3.50 -16.57 0.92
C GLN A 119 2.44 -17.57 0.46
N ARG A 120 1.88 -18.35 1.41
CA ARG A 120 0.77 -19.28 1.13
C ARG A 120 -0.45 -18.58 0.52
N ARG A 121 -0.71 -17.34 0.94
CA ARG A 121 -1.80 -16.53 0.40
C ARG A 121 -1.47 -16.04 -1.01
N PHE A 122 -0.23 -15.68 -1.31
CA PHE A 122 0.19 -15.31 -2.68
C PHE A 122 0.02 -16.49 -3.63
N ASP A 123 0.47 -17.68 -3.23
CA ASP A 123 0.30 -18.90 -4.03
C ASP A 123 -1.20 -19.17 -4.30
N ARG A 124 -2.05 -18.99 -3.28
CA ARG A 124 -3.50 -19.11 -3.44
C ARG A 124 -4.06 -18.06 -4.40
N TYR A 125 -3.64 -16.79 -4.31
CA TYR A 125 -4.11 -15.75 -5.23
C TYR A 125 -3.72 -16.03 -6.66
N ARG A 126 -2.46 -16.45 -6.90
CA ARG A 126 -1.98 -16.86 -8.22
C ARG A 126 -2.78 -18.06 -8.74
N TYR A 127 -3.05 -19.05 -7.90
CA TYR A 127 -3.84 -20.23 -8.27
C TYR A 127 -5.33 -19.93 -8.55
N THR A 128 -5.92 -18.98 -7.82
CA THR A 128 -7.35 -18.64 -7.90
C THR A 128 -7.61 -17.27 -8.53
N ASP A 129 -6.69 -16.80 -9.36
CA ASP A 129 -6.64 -15.43 -9.89
C ASP A 129 -7.98 -14.97 -10.52
N ASP A 130 -8.46 -15.74 -11.51
CA ASP A 130 -9.73 -15.49 -12.20
C ASP A 130 -10.91 -15.40 -11.24
N TRP A 131 -10.98 -16.31 -10.27
CA TRP A 131 -12.07 -16.35 -9.29
C TRP A 131 -12.05 -15.13 -8.39
N ASN A 132 -10.88 -14.75 -7.85
CA ASN A 132 -10.79 -13.57 -7.01
C ASN A 132 -11.16 -12.31 -7.80
N ARG A 133 -10.69 -12.15 -9.04
CA ARG A 133 -11.07 -11.00 -9.90
C ARG A 133 -12.58 -10.96 -10.18
N MET A 134 -13.20 -12.10 -10.47
CA MET A 134 -14.64 -12.19 -10.69
C MET A 134 -15.46 -11.89 -9.44
N ILE A 135 -15.00 -12.30 -8.26
CA ILE A 135 -15.66 -12.01 -6.98
C ILE A 135 -15.53 -10.53 -6.64
N ASN A 136 -14.31 -9.98 -6.77
CA ASN A 136 -14.04 -8.56 -6.56
C ASN A 136 -14.89 -7.66 -7.47
N ALA A 137 -15.05 -8.03 -8.75
CA ALA A 137 -15.92 -7.29 -9.67
C ALA A 137 -17.38 -7.24 -9.20
N ARG A 138 -17.87 -8.26 -8.47
CA ARG A 138 -19.23 -8.25 -7.91
C ARG A 138 -19.30 -7.43 -6.63
N GLN A 139 -18.33 -7.61 -5.73
CA GLN A 139 -18.29 -6.90 -4.45
C GLN A 139 -18.15 -5.38 -4.65
N PHE A 140 -17.31 -4.97 -5.58
CA PHE A 140 -16.93 -3.57 -5.74
C PHE A 140 -17.50 -2.91 -7.02
N GLY A 141 -18.03 -3.69 -7.97
CA GLY A 141 -18.58 -3.17 -9.23
C GLY A 141 -19.87 -2.34 -9.08
N GLY A 142 -20.50 -2.34 -7.91
CA GLY A 142 -21.68 -1.54 -7.57
C GLY A 142 -21.40 -0.25 -6.80
N ILE A 143 -20.14 0.02 -6.41
CA ILE A 143 -19.77 1.17 -5.58
C ILE A 143 -19.81 2.47 -6.41
N ARG A 144 -20.36 3.55 -5.82
CA ARG A 144 -20.53 4.87 -6.46
C ARG A 144 -19.45 5.86 -6.01
N GLY A 145 -18.71 6.43 -6.96
CA GLY A 145 -18.21 7.82 -6.93
C GLY A 145 -17.01 8.16 -6.04
N ASP A 146 -17.07 7.85 -4.74
CA ASP A 146 -16.07 8.25 -3.74
C ASP A 146 -14.80 7.37 -3.74
N LEU A 147 -14.93 6.09 -4.11
CA LEU A 147 -13.84 5.12 -4.21
C LEU A 147 -13.30 4.96 -5.65
N ASN A 148 -13.82 5.72 -6.62
CA ASN A 148 -13.51 5.53 -8.06
C ASN A 148 -12.02 5.67 -8.41
N GLY A 149 -11.27 6.52 -7.71
CA GLY A 149 -9.84 6.73 -8.01
C GLY A 149 -8.96 5.59 -7.51
N VAL A 150 -9.28 5.02 -6.36
CA VAL A 150 -8.43 4.06 -5.65
C VAL A 150 -8.79 2.62 -6.02
N MET A 151 -10.08 2.36 -6.28
CA MET A 151 -10.61 1.09 -6.76
C MET A 151 -10.73 1.04 -8.30
N ASN A 152 -9.99 1.87 -9.05
CA ASN A 152 -10.15 2.02 -10.50
C ASN A 152 -9.99 0.69 -11.29
N ASP A 153 -9.28 -0.31 -10.75
CA ASP A 153 -9.23 -1.67 -11.35
C ASP A 153 -10.45 -2.55 -11.08
N LEU A 154 -11.20 -2.23 -10.02
CA LEU A 154 -12.47 -2.89 -9.70
C LEU A 154 -13.62 -2.30 -10.54
N ARG A 155 -13.41 -1.10 -11.12
CA ARG A 155 -14.29 -0.46 -12.09
C ARG A 155 -13.51 0.43 -13.07
N PRO A 156 -12.84 -0.14 -14.08
CA PRO A 156 -12.16 0.67 -15.08
C PRO A 156 -13.19 1.51 -15.84
N ALA A 157 -12.85 2.76 -16.13
CA ALA A 157 -13.59 3.56 -17.11
C ALA A 157 -13.75 2.75 -18.42
N PRO A 158 -14.83 2.94 -19.20
CA PRO A 158 -14.97 2.28 -20.49
C PRO A 158 -13.70 2.49 -21.36
N GLY A 159 -12.96 1.41 -21.63
CA GLY A 159 -11.68 1.44 -22.35
C GLY A 159 -10.40 1.46 -21.50
N ALA A 160 -10.50 1.59 -20.18
CA ALA A 160 -9.34 1.46 -19.28
C ALA A 160 -8.91 -0.01 -19.14
N LYS A 161 -7.61 -0.23 -18.97
CA LYS A 161 -7.04 -1.56 -18.77
C LYS A 161 -7.55 -2.11 -17.45
N ARG A 162 -8.18 -3.30 -17.49
CA ARG A 162 -8.41 -4.10 -16.27
C ARG A 162 -7.08 -4.65 -15.80
N GLN A 163 -6.86 -4.72 -14.49
CA GLN A 163 -5.79 -5.53 -13.92
C GLN A 163 -5.88 -6.96 -14.49
N ALA A 164 -4.79 -7.40 -15.10
CA ALA A 164 -4.70 -8.73 -15.72
C ALA A 164 -4.62 -9.85 -14.67
N THR A 165 -4.16 -9.52 -13.46
CA THR A 165 -3.97 -10.43 -12.32
C THR A 165 -4.48 -9.78 -11.04
N PHE A 166 -4.85 -10.59 -10.05
CA PHE A 166 -5.37 -10.17 -8.75
C PHE A 166 -4.29 -9.59 -7.84
N ILE A 167 -3.08 -10.14 -7.89
CA ILE A 167 -1.87 -9.49 -7.39
C ILE A 167 -0.90 -9.34 -8.57
N PRO A 168 -0.08 -8.27 -8.62
CA PRO A 168 0.98 -8.16 -9.61
C PRO A 168 1.91 -9.39 -9.59
N PRO A 169 2.28 -9.96 -10.74
CA PRO A 169 3.11 -11.17 -10.79
C PRO A 169 4.49 -10.97 -10.14
N ASP A 170 4.97 -9.73 -10.14
CA ASP A 170 6.22 -9.22 -9.60
C ASP A 170 6.10 -8.67 -8.17
N THR A 171 4.96 -8.85 -7.50
CA THR A 171 4.83 -8.60 -6.06
C THR A 171 5.97 -9.31 -5.32
N LEU A 172 6.72 -8.57 -4.50
CA LEU A 172 7.91 -9.11 -3.86
C LEU A 172 7.52 -10.19 -2.86
N ASP A 173 8.06 -11.41 -3.04
CA ASP A 173 7.89 -12.52 -2.12
C ASP A 173 8.69 -12.29 -0.82
N ALA A 174 8.32 -12.99 0.26
CA ALA A 174 9.00 -12.85 1.54
C ALA A 174 10.45 -13.37 1.48
N THR A 175 11.42 -12.52 1.82
CA THR A 175 12.84 -12.92 1.94
C THR A 175 13.20 -13.34 3.37
N ASP A 176 12.49 -12.81 4.35
CA ASP A 176 12.73 -12.99 5.77
C ASP A 176 11.41 -13.44 6.45
N VAL A 177 11.24 -14.75 6.60
CA VAL A 177 10.02 -15.32 7.18
C VAL A 177 10.12 -15.38 8.70
N VAL A 178 9.16 -14.76 9.39
CA VAL A 178 9.03 -14.74 10.86
C VAL A 178 7.84 -15.54 11.39
#